data_AF-A0A352JU16-F1
#
_entry.id   AF-A0A352JU16-F1
#
_cell.length_a   1.000
_cell.length_b   1.000
_cell.length_c   1.000
_cell.angle_alpha   90.00
_cell.angle_beta   90.00
_cell.angle_gamma   90.00
#
_symmetry.space_group_name_H-M   'P 1'
#
loop_
_entity.id
_entity.type
_entity.pdbx_description
1 polymer ?
#
loop_
_entity_poly.entity_id
_entity_poly.type
_entity_poly.pdbx_seq_one_letter_code
_entity_poly.pdbx_strand_id
1 'polypeptide(L)'
;VIESGGTMLFVGTKKQAKDVMKMQALRCHQFYITERWLGGMLTNFMTIKKNIKRLKEIEKMRAEGILEKLTKKEAKKLEKEAARMEKYLVGIKDMYSLPALLFVVDTKKERIAVAEANKLGIPVIGILDTNSDPDPVNYPIAANDDAIKSISIITKAIADAAITAQTRVRAEEMEEAAASQTEMEPPVEEGQ
;
A
#
# COMPACT_ATOMS: atom_id res chain seq x y z
N VAL A 1 -7.24 -2.97 -12.76
CA VAL A 1 -6.03 -3.03 -11.89
C VAL A 1 -6.28 -3.86 -10.66
N ILE A 2 -7.18 -3.43 -9.75
CA ILE A 2 -7.49 -4.21 -8.54
C ILE A 2 -8.16 -5.54 -8.87
N GLU A 3 -9.09 -5.55 -9.84
CA GLU A 3 -9.72 -6.79 -10.32
C GLU A 3 -8.70 -7.80 -10.88
N SER A 4 -7.60 -7.31 -11.42
CA SER A 4 -6.51 -8.12 -11.96
C SER A 4 -5.51 -8.58 -10.87
N GLY A 5 -5.85 -8.44 -9.59
CA GLY A 5 -4.98 -8.77 -8.46
C GLY A 5 -3.87 -7.74 -8.16
N GLY A 6 -3.88 -6.59 -8.83
CA GLY A 6 -2.92 -5.51 -8.60
C GLY A 6 -3.12 -4.82 -7.26
N THR A 7 -2.02 -4.35 -6.65
CA THR A 7 -2.06 -3.63 -5.37
C THR A 7 -1.98 -2.12 -5.58
N MET A 8 -2.59 -1.37 -4.66
CA MET A 8 -2.60 0.09 -4.65
C MET A 8 -1.78 0.61 -3.46
N LEU A 9 -1.03 1.68 -3.71
CA LEU A 9 -0.26 2.37 -2.69
C LEU A 9 -0.79 3.79 -2.49
N PHE A 10 -1.26 4.07 -1.28
CA PHE A 10 -1.75 5.38 -0.86
C PHE A 10 -0.58 6.23 -0.35
N VAL A 11 -0.37 7.41 -0.91
CA VAL A 11 0.75 8.30 -0.55
C VAL A 11 0.24 9.67 -0.18
N GLY A 12 0.62 10.15 1.00
CA GLY A 12 0.36 11.53 1.39
C GLY A 12 1.05 11.89 2.69
N THR A 13 2.05 12.77 2.64
CA THR A 13 2.82 13.20 3.83
C THR A 13 2.29 14.48 4.46
N LYS A 14 1.31 15.13 3.82
CA LYS A 14 0.63 16.33 4.31
C LYS A 14 -0.14 16.00 5.59
N LYS A 15 -0.07 16.87 6.61
CA LYS A 15 -0.67 16.60 7.94
C LYS A 15 -2.15 16.25 7.83
N GLN A 16 -2.85 16.92 6.93
CA GLN A 16 -4.27 16.76 6.64
C GLN A 16 -4.61 15.42 5.96
N ALA A 17 -3.64 14.81 5.27
CA ALA A 17 -3.82 13.56 4.54
C ALA A 17 -3.40 12.32 5.35
N LYS A 18 -2.45 12.43 6.28
CA LYS A 18 -1.82 11.29 6.95
C LYS A 18 -2.82 10.29 7.54
N ASP A 19 -3.68 10.75 8.44
CA ASP A 19 -4.59 9.87 9.17
C ASP A 19 -5.68 9.31 8.24
N VAL A 20 -6.14 10.13 7.29
CA VAL A 20 -7.11 9.73 6.28
C VAL A 20 -6.56 8.62 5.39
N MET A 21 -5.37 8.81 4.80
CA MET A 21 -4.71 7.80 3.95
C MET A 21 -4.53 6.50 4.69
N LYS A 22 -3.96 6.55 5.91
CA LYS A 22 -3.71 5.35 6.71
C LYS A 22 -4.99 4.60 7.02
N MET A 23 -6.02 5.30 7.48
CA MET A 23 -7.30 4.68 7.83
C MET A 23 -7.95 4.01 6.62
N GLN A 24 -7.99 4.70 5.49
CA GLN A 24 -8.65 4.20 4.28
C GLN A 24 -7.88 3.04 3.64
N ALA A 25 -6.54 3.13 3.59
CA ALA A 25 -5.70 2.06 3.07
C ALA A 25 -5.83 0.77 3.92
N LEU A 26 -5.81 0.90 5.25
CA LEU A 26 -6.03 -0.25 6.14
C LEU A 26 -7.42 -0.86 5.95
N ARG A 27 -8.44 -0.02 5.74
CA ARG A 27 -9.82 -0.47 5.51
C ARG A 27 -9.99 -1.26 4.21
N CYS A 28 -9.28 -0.88 3.15
CA CYS A 28 -9.31 -1.62 1.88
C CYS A 28 -8.20 -2.66 1.73
N HIS A 29 -7.47 -2.98 2.81
CA HIS A 29 -6.33 -3.91 2.82
C HIS A 29 -5.27 -3.58 1.76
N GLN A 30 -5.01 -2.29 1.56
CA GLN A 30 -3.98 -1.77 0.66
C GLN A 30 -2.85 -1.11 1.46
N PHE A 31 -1.78 -0.74 0.75
CA PHE A 31 -0.56 -0.22 1.35
C PHE A 31 -0.60 1.30 1.46
N TYR A 32 0.18 1.88 2.38
CA TYR A 32 0.26 3.33 2.54
C TYR A 32 1.65 3.84 2.92
N ILE A 33 1.91 5.09 2.58
CA ILE A 33 3.05 5.89 3.06
C ILE A 33 2.54 7.27 3.46
N THR A 34 2.62 7.56 4.75
CA THR A 34 2.09 8.81 5.33
C THR A 34 3.14 9.68 6.00
N GLU A 35 4.33 9.15 6.28
CA GLU A 35 5.37 9.91 6.99
C GLU A 35 6.27 10.68 6.05
N ARG A 36 7.11 9.96 5.29
CA ARG A 36 8.05 10.54 4.34
C ARG A 36 8.36 9.54 3.25
N TRP A 37 8.33 10.00 2.01
CA TRP A 37 8.86 9.24 0.88
C TRP A 37 10.39 9.19 0.96
N LEU A 38 10.97 8.00 1.04
CA LEU A 38 12.41 7.79 0.92
C LEU A 38 12.72 7.64 -0.57
N GLY A 39 13.68 8.40 -1.10
CA GLY A 39 14.09 8.22 -2.50
C GLY A 39 14.55 6.79 -2.74
N GLY A 40 14.07 6.17 -3.82
CA GLY A 40 14.31 4.76 -4.13
C GLY A 40 13.27 3.80 -3.55
N MET A 41 12.14 4.29 -3.02
CA MET A 41 11.06 3.43 -2.49
C MET A 41 10.55 2.43 -3.55
N LEU A 42 10.37 2.89 -4.79
CA LEU A 42 9.92 2.05 -5.90
C LEU A 42 11.10 1.63 -6.78
N THR A 43 11.96 2.59 -7.13
CA THR A 43 13.06 2.36 -8.09
C THR A 43 14.19 1.49 -7.52
N ASN A 44 14.34 1.44 -6.20
CA ASN A 44 15.30 0.57 -5.50
C ASN A 44 14.57 -0.35 -4.49
N PHE A 45 13.47 -0.94 -4.94
CA PHE A 45 12.60 -1.76 -4.09
C PHE A 45 13.33 -2.95 -3.43
N MET A 46 14.34 -3.52 -4.08
CA MET A 46 15.15 -4.60 -3.48
C MET A 46 15.84 -4.16 -2.18
N THR A 47 16.34 -2.93 -2.12
CA THR A 47 16.98 -2.40 -0.90
C THR A 47 15.95 -2.11 0.18
N ILE A 48 14.78 -1.58 -0.20
CA ILE A 48 13.66 -1.37 0.72
C ILE A 48 13.19 -2.69 1.33
N LYS A 49 13.07 -3.75 0.51
CA LYS A 49 12.71 -5.09 0.95
C LYS A 49 13.73 -5.66 1.96
N LYS A 50 15.03 -5.40 1.77
CA LYS A 50 16.07 -5.75 2.76
C LYS A 50 15.85 -5.02 4.09
N ASN A 51 15.53 -3.73 4.07
CA ASN A 51 15.22 -2.96 5.28
C ASN A 51 13.95 -3.47 5.99
N ILE A 52 12.90 -3.83 5.23
CA ILE A 52 11.69 -4.42 5.79
C ILE A 52 12.00 -5.78 6.44
N LYS A 53 12.82 -6.62 5.78
CA LYS A 53 13.28 -7.89 6.35
C LYS A 53 14.04 -7.66 7.66
N ARG A 54 14.96 -6.68 7.67
CA ARG A 54 15.71 -6.29 8.87
C ARG A 54 14.80 -5.84 10.00
N LEU A 55 13.75 -5.07 9.71
CA LEU A 55 12.73 -4.69 10.68
C LEU A 55 12.02 -5.92 11.28
N LYS A 56 11.57 -6.86 10.44
CA LYS A 56 10.92 -8.11 10.88
C LYS A 56 11.86 -8.96 11.75
N GLU A 57 13.16 -9.00 11.44
CA GLU A 57 14.17 -9.68 12.27
C GLU A 57 14.30 -9.04 13.66
N ILE A 58 14.38 -7.71 13.75
CA ILE A 58 14.51 -7.02 15.04
C ILE A 58 13.24 -7.20 15.89
N GLU A 59 12.06 -7.16 15.28
CA GLU A 59 10.79 -7.44 15.96
C GLU A 59 10.74 -8.88 16.49
N LYS A 60 11.22 -9.86 15.71
CA LYS A 60 11.33 -11.25 16.15
C LYS A 60 12.30 -11.39 17.32
N MET A 61 13.47 -10.77 17.26
CA MET A 61 14.43 -10.75 18.37
C MET A 61 13.85 -10.11 19.64
N ARG A 62 12.99 -9.09 19.48
CA ARG A 62 12.25 -8.48 20.60
C ARG A 62 11.24 -9.45 21.20
N ALA A 63 10.44 -10.12 20.37
CA ALA A 63 9.44 -11.08 20.83
C ALA A 63 10.06 -12.30 21.54
N GLU A 64 11.24 -12.74 21.10
CA GLU A 64 11.98 -13.87 21.67
C GLU A 64 12.83 -13.49 22.91
N GLY A 65 12.81 -12.22 23.35
CA GLY A 65 13.59 -11.74 24.50
C GLY A 65 15.11 -11.70 24.26
N ILE A 66 15.57 -11.84 23.01
CA ILE A 66 17.00 -11.83 22.66
C ILE A 66 17.62 -10.45 22.92
N LEU A 67 16.84 -9.38 22.75
CA LEU A 67 17.29 -8.00 23.03
C LEU A 67 17.73 -7.80 24.48
N GLU A 68 17.14 -8.52 25.42
CA GLU A 68 17.46 -8.41 26.86
C GLU A 68 18.81 -9.04 27.20
N LYS A 69 19.30 -9.96 26.36
CA LYS A 69 20.60 -10.61 26.51
C LYS A 69 21.76 -9.78 25.95
N LEU A 70 21.45 -8.70 25.21
CA LEU A 70 22.45 -7.79 24.66
C LEU A 70 22.86 -6.71 25.66
N THR A 71 23.97 -6.03 25.39
CA THR A 71 24.33 -4.87 26.20
C THR A 71 23.31 -3.75 26.02
N LYS A 72 23.07 -2.94 27.08
CA LYS A 72 22.13 -1.81 27.03
C LYS A 72 22.40 -0.85 25.85
N LYS A 73 23.66 -0.70 25.45
CA LYS A 73 24.06 0.15 24.31
C LYS A 73 23.60 -0.45 22.97
N GLU A 74 23.80 -1.75 22.78
CA GLU A 74 23.42 -2.46 21.55
C GLU A 74 21.91 -2.59 21.42
N ALA A 75 21.23 -2.96 22.51
CA ALA A 75 19.76 -3.00 22.55
C ALA A 75 19.16 -1.66 22.14
N LYS A 76 19.62 -0.56 22.76
CA LYS A 76 19.16 0.80 22.43
C LYS A 76 19.44 1.20 20.98
N LYS A 77 20.53 0.71 20.37
CA LYS A 77 20.84 0.97 18.96
C LYS A 77 19.83 0.28 18.05
N LEU A 78 19.54 -1.00 18.31
CA LEU A 78 18.57 -1.79 17.56
C LEU A 78 17.15 -1.22 17.70
N GLU A 79 16.77 -0.78 18.90
CA GLU A 79 15.47 -0.15 19.13
C GLU A 79 15.30 1.16 18.37
N LYS A 80 16.34 2.01 18.34
CA LYS A 80 16.32 3.24 17.54
C LYS A 80 16.23 2.95 16.03
N GLU A 81 16.93 1.92 15.57
CA GLU A 81 16.90 1.46 14.18
C GLU A 81 15.50 0.98 13.82
N ALA A 82 14.91 0.09 14.63
CA ALA A 82 13.56 -0.42 14.45
C ALA A 82 12.51 0.69 14.48
N ALA A 83 12.53 1.57 15.48
CA ALA A 83 11.58 2.68 15.59
C ALA A 83 11.64 3.63 14.38
N ARG A 84 12.84 3.85 13.83
CA ARG A 84 13.00 4.63 12.60
C ARG A 84 12.40 3.90 11.40
N MET A 85 12.69 2.62 11.22
CA MET A 85 12.18 1.84 10.09
C MET A 85 10.67 1.68 10.17
N GLU A 86 10.12 1.34 11.35
CA GLU A 86 8.69 1.20 11.61
C GLU A 86 7.94 2.49 11.27
N LYS A 87 8.45 3.65 11.69
CA LYS A 87 7.83 4.93 11.38
C LYS A 87 7.61 5.15 9.87
N TYR A 88 8.58 4.77 9.02
CA TYR A 88 8.51 5.05 7.58
C TYR A 88 7.98 3.89 6.73
N LEU A 89 8.19 2.64 7.17
CA LEU A 89 7.97 1.44 6.36
C LEU A 89 6.78 0.60 6.82
N VAL A 90 6.10 0.98 7.91
CA VAL A 90 4.98 0.19 8.46
C VAL A 90 3.89 -0.08 7.42
N GLY A 91 3.53 0.90 6.60
CA GLY A 91 2.44 0.75 5.63
C GLY A 91 2.78 -0.04 4.37
N ILE A 92 4.05 -0.42 4.18
CA ILE A 92 4.51 -1.30 3.08
C ILE A 92 5.16 -2.58 3.60
N LYS A 93 5.04 -2.86 4.90
CA LYS A 93 5.70 -3.98 5.58
C LYS A 93 5.35 -5.35 4.99
N ASP A 94 4.12 -5.49 4.49
CA ASP A 94 3.58 -6.72 3.92
C ASP A 94 3.45 -6.66 2.40
N MET A 95 4.09 -5.68 1.77
CA MET A 95 4.13 -5.53 0.32
C MET A 95 5.23 -6.42 -0.26
N TYR A 96 4.86 -7.42 -1.06
CA TYR A 96 5.80 -8.40 -1.63
C TYR A 96 6.36 -7.99 -3.01
N SER A 97 5.55 -7.27 -3.78
CA SER A 97 5.79 -6.80 -5.14
C SER A 97 5.58 -5.28 -5.24
N LEU A 98 5.95 -4.68 -6.36
CA LEU A 98 5.66 -3.26 -6.62
C LEU A 98 4.14 -3.04 -6.73
N PRO A 99 3.65 -1.85 -6.31
CA PRO A 99 2.25 -1.50 -6.52
C PRO A 99 1.94 -1.36 -8.01
N ALA A 100 0.74 -1.77 -8.39
CA ALA A 100 0.23 -1.61 -9.74
C ALA A 100 -0.44 -0.24 -9.96
N LEU A 101 -0.73 0.49 -8.89
CA LEU A 101 -1.36 1.81 -8.93
C LEU A 101 -0.89 2.67 -7.76
N LEU A 102 -0.62 3.95 -8.02
CA LEU A 102 -0.30 4.93 -6.99
C LEU A 102 -1.45 5.91 -6.83
N PHE A 103 -1.90 6.13 -5.60
CA PHE A 103 -2.82 7.22 -5.26
C PHE A 103 -2.09 8.25 -4.41
N VAL A 104 -2.01 9.49 -4.88
CA VAL A 104 -1.19 10.56 -4.28
C VAL A 104 -2.06 11.75 -3.91
N VAL A 105 -1.85 12.28 -2.70
CA VAL A 105 -2.35 13.60 -2.29
C VAL A 105 -1.21 14.60 -2.32
N ASP A 106 -1.40 15.73 -3.03
CA ASP A 106 -0.40 16.79 -3.21
C ASP A 106 0.83 16.31 -4.01
N THR A 107 0.71 16.33 -5.34
CA THR A 107 1.79 15.87 -6.25
C THR A 107 3.01 16.76 -6.22
N LYS A 108 2.85 18.04 -5.86
CA LYS A 108 3.96 18.98 -5.69
C LYS A 108 4.85 18.56 -4.53
N LYS A 109 4.24 18.19 -3.40
CA LYS A 109 4.97 17.69 -2.23
C LYS A 109 5.56 16.31 -2.48
N GLU A 110 4.80 15.42 -3.12
CA GLU A 110 5.21 14.04 -3.37
C GLU A 110 5.82 13.81 -4.76
N ARG A 111 6.47 14.83 -5.32
CA ARG A 111 7.09 14.80 -6.65
C ARG A 111 8.02 13.61 -6.87
N ILE A 112 8.73 13.17 -5.81
CA ILE A 112 9.67 12.05 -5.89
C ILE A 112 8.91 10.73 -6.09
N ALA A 113 7.78 10.56 -5.40
CA ALA A 113 6.93 9.38 -5.55
C ALA A 113 6.36 9.30 -6.98
N VAL A 114 5.84 10.42 -7.48
CA VAL A 114 5.31 10.53 -8.84
C VAL A 114 6.39 10.27 -9.88
N ALA A 115 7.57 10.88 -9.74
CA ALA A 115 8.68 10.66 -10.66
C ALA A 115 9.17 9.21 -10.68
N GLU A 116 9.26 8.55 -9.53
CA GLU A 116 9.62 7.13 -9.45
C GLU A 116 8.56 6.23 -10.08
N ALA A 117 7.28 6.51 -9.85
CA ALA A 117 6.17 5.77 -10.44
C ALA A 117 6.17 5.89 -11.98
N ASN A 118 6.30 7.12 -12.49
CA ASN A 118 6.36 7.38 -13.93
C ASN A 118 7.55 6.68 -14.59
N LYS A 119 8.72 6.67 -13.93
CA LYS A 119 9.90 5.96 -14.44
C LYS A 119 9.69 4.45 -14.56
N LEU A 120 8.85 3.87 -13.72
CA LEU A 120 8.51 2.45 -13.72
C LEU A 120 7.25 2.12 -14.53
N GLY A 121 6.58 3.13 -15.10
CA GLY A 121 5.32 2.96 -15.82
C GLY A 121 4.13 2.63 -14.91
N ILE A 122 4.22 2.92 -13.61
CA ILE A 122 3.13 2.72 -12.66
C ILE A 122 2.15 3.90 -12.80
N PRO A 123 0.87 3.67 -13.12
CA PRO A 123 -0.10 4.74 -13.26
C PRO A 123 -0.35 5.47 -11.94
N VAL A 124 -0.50 6.79 -12.03
CA VAL A 124 -0.70 7.69 -10.90
C VAL A 124 -2.07 8.35 -10.95
N ILE A 125 -2.83 8.20 -9.86
CA ILE A 125 -4.02 8.98 -9.55
C ILE A 125 -3.59 10.06 -8.54
N GLY A 126 -3.85 11.33 -8.84
CA GLY A 126 -3.38 12.45 -8.02
C GLY A 126 -4.48 13.44 -7.69
N ILE A 127 -4.61 13.81 -6.41
CA ILE A 127 -5.37 15.01 -6.04
C ILE A 127 -4.51 16.24 -6.36
N LEU A 128 -5.02 17.11 -7.23
CA LEU A 128 -4.35 18.31 -7.69
C LEU A 128 -5.09 19.56 -7.23
N ASP A 129 -4.33 20.46 -6.62
CA ASP A 129 -4.75 21.85 -6.37
C ASP A 129 -4.19 22.79 -7.45
N THR A 130 -4.63 24.04 -7.44
CA THR A 130 -4.27 25.11 -8.39
C THR A 130 -2.76 25.32 -8.61
N ASN A 131 -1.91 24.85 -7.70
CA ASN A 131 -0.46 25.04 -7.72
C ASN A 131 0.31 23.79 -8.20
N SER A 132 -0.40 22.76 -8.66
CA SER A 132 0.15 21.45 -9.02
C SER A 132 0.07 21.22 -10.53
N ASP A 133 1.14 20.64 -11.08
CA ASP A 133 1.23 20.29 -12.50
C ASP A 133 0.47 18.98 -12.78
N PRO A 134 -0.51 18.96 -13.71
CA PRO A 134 -1.25 17.74 -14.07
C PRO A 134 -0.49 16.80 -15.00
N ASP A 135 0.51 17.28 -15.74
CA ASP A 135 1.22 16.49 -16.77
C ASP A 135 1.82 15.17 -16.25
N PRO A 136 2.45 15.11 -15.06
CA PRO A 136 3.03 13.87 -14.56
C PRO A 136 1.99 12.91 -13.95
N VAL A 137 0.68 13.18 -14.05
CA VAL A 137 -0.39 12.38 -13.44
C VAL A 137 -1.31 11.82 -14.51
N ASN A 138 -1.52 10.50 -14.50
CA ASN A 138 -2.38 9.85 -15.50
C ASN A 138 -3.87 10.14 -15.27
N TYR A 139 -4.28 10.18 -14.00
CA TYR A 139 -5.67 10.39 -13.60
C TYR A 139 -5.75 11.54 -12.58
N PRO A 140 -5.73 12.80 -13.06
CA PRO A 140 -5.81 13.96 -12.19
C PRO A 140 -7.23 14.15 -11.62
N ILE A 141 -7.32 14.39 -10.32
CA ILE A 141 -8.55 14.76 -9.61
C ILE A 141 -8.39 16.19 -9.09
N ALA A 142 -9.06 17.14 -9.73
CA ALA A 142 -9.02 18.54 -9.31
C ALA A 142 -9.79 18.71 -8.00
N ALA A 143 -9.09 18.99 -6.90
CA ALA A 143 -9.71 19.26 -5.60
C ALA A 143 -8.74 19.96 -4.64
N ASN A 144 -9.31 20.59 -3.60
CA ASN A 144 -8.52 21.21 -2.54
C ASN A 144 -7.82 20.12 -1.69
N ASP A 145 -6.49 20.14 -1.68
CA ASP A 145 -5.63 19.20 -0.94
C ASP A 145 -5.23 19.70 0.46
N ASP A 146 -5.59 20.94 0.84
CA ASP A 146 -5.39 21.52 2.17
C ASP A 146 -6.56 21.19 3.11
N ALA A 147 -7.74 20.93 2.57
CA ALA A 147 -8.93 20.64 3.33
C ALA A 147 -9.06 19.14 3.64
N ILE A 148 -9.00 18.78 4.94
CA ILE A 148 -9.18 17.39 5.42
C ILE A 148 -10.48 16.78 4.88
N LYS A 149 -11.58 17.56 4.85
CA LYS A 149 -12.89 17.10 4.37
C LYS A 149 -12.85 16.71 2.89
N SER A 150 -12.17 17.50 2.06
CA SER A 150 -12.01 17.25 0.62
C SER A 150 -11.21 15.96 0.40
N ILE A 151 -10.02 15.86 1.03
CA ILE A 151 -9.18 14.68 0.97
C ILE A 151 -9.94 13.44 1.44
N SER A 152 -10.67 13.54 2.56
CA SER A 152 -11.44 12.43 3.14
C SER A 152 -12.52 11.90 2.19
N ILE A 153 -13.30 12.79 1.57
CA ILE A 153 -14.35 12.40 0.63
C ILE A 153 -13.76 11.64 -0.55
N ILE A 154 -12.70 12.18 -1.16
CA ILE A 154 -12.08 11.60 -2.35
C ILE A 154 -11.40 10.26 -1.99
N THR A 155 -10.61 10.24 -0.92
CA THR A 155 -9.90 9.02 -0.50
C THR A 155 -10.88 7.91 -0.13
N LYS A 156 -11.98 8.26 0.55
CA LYS A 156 -13.04 7.30 0.88
C LYS A 156 -13.66 6.71 -0.39
N ALA A 157 -13.99 7.55 -1.37
CA ALA A 157 -14.53 7.07 -2.65
C ALA A 157 -13.56 6.13 -3.38
N ILE A 158 -12.26 6.46 -3.40
CA ILE A 158 -11.22 5.59 -3.98
C ILE A 158 -11.11 4.27 -3.21
N ALA A 159 -11.15 4.30 -1.89
CA ALA A 159 -11.11 3.09 -1.07
C ALA A 159 -12.38 2.23 -1.21
N ASP A 160 -13.56 2.84 -1.30
CA ASP A 160 -14.83 2.15 -1.57
C ASP A 160 -14.79 1.45 -2.95
N ALA A 161 -14.23 2.11 -3.97
CA ALA A 161 -14.02 1.52 -5.29
C ALA A 161 -13.04 0.33 -5.24
N ALA A 162 -11.94 0.45 -4.48
CA ALA A 162 -10.99 -0.65 -4.28
C ALA A 162 -11.63 -1.86 -3.59
N ILE A 163 -12.44 -1.66 -2.56
CA ILE A 163 -13.17 -2.73 -1.85
C ILE A 163 -14.18 -3.40 -2.79
N THR A 164 -14.91 -2.60 -3.57
CA THR A 164 -15.88 -3.11 -4.54
C THR A 164 -15.20 -4.01 -5.56
N ALA A 165 -14.07 -3.57 -6.11
CA ALA A 165 -13.26 -4.35 -7.05
C ALA A 165 -12.76 -5.66 -6.42
N GLN A 166 -12.24 -5.63 -5.19
CA GLN A 166 -11.80 -6.84 -4.47
C GLN A 166 -12.94 -7.83 -4.23
N THR A 167 -14.15 -7.32 -3.94
CA THR A 167 -15.32 -8.15 -3.67
C THR A 167 -15.77 -8.88 -4.93
N ARG A 168 -15.69 -8.22 -6.10
CA ARG A 168 -16.00 -8.83 -7.40
C ARG A 168 -15.06 -9.99 -7.73
N VAL A 169 -13.76 -9.79 -7.58
CA VAL A 169 -12.76 -10.86 -7.79
C VAL A 169 -13.06 -12.07 -6.90
N ARG A 170 -13.34 -11.84 -5.61
CA ARG A 170 -13.68 -12.95 -4.71
C ARG A 170 -14.96 -13.66 -5.11
N ALA A 171 -15.97 -12.94 -5.60
CA ALA A 171 -17.21 -13.54 -6.06
C ALA A 171 -16.97 -14.41 -7.30
N GLU A 172 -16.20 -13.91 -8.28
CA GLU A 172 -15.80 -14.64 -9.48
C GLU A 172 -14.98 -15.89 -9.12
N GLU A 173 -13.99 -15.78 -8.22
CA GLU A 173 -13.19 -16.91 -7.73
C GLU A 173 -14.05 -17.98 -7.02
N MET A 174 -15.06 -17.56 -6.25
CA MET A 174 -15.98 -18.48 -5.58
C MET A 174 -16.95 -19.16 -6.57
N GLU A 175 -17.42 -18.45 -7.58
CA GLU A 175 -18.26 -19.01 -8.65
C GLU A 175 -17.47 -20.02 -9.50
N GLU A 176 -16.23 -19.72 -9.88
CA GLU A 176 -15.34 -20.66 -10.58
C GLU A 176 -15.00 -21.88 -9.73
N ALA A 177 -14.75 -21.70 -8.42
CA ALA A 177 -14.54 -22.81 -7.49
C ALA A 177 -15.78 -23.69 -7.34
N ALA A 178 -16.98 -23.10 -7.35
CA ALA A 178 -18.23 -23.86 -7.30
C ALA A 178 -18.50 -24.61 -8.63
N ALA A 179 -18.25 -23.97 -9.78
CA ALA A 179 -18.42 -24.59 -11.09
C ALA A 179 -17.47 -25.78 -11.29
N SER A 180 -16.19 -25.63 -10.92
CA SER A 180 -15.19 -26.71 -11.00
C SER A 180 -15.47 -27.87 -10.04
N GLN A 181 -16.10 -27.62 -8.89
CA GLN A 181 -16.56 -28.69 -7.99
C GLN A 181 -17.76 -29.46 -8.55
N THR A 182 -18.62 -28.80 -9.35
CA THR A 182 -19.81 -29.42 -9.95
C THR A 182 -19.44 -30.30 -11.15
N GLU A 183 -18.36 -29.98 -11.87
CA GLU A 183 -17.85 -30.79 -12.99
C GLU A 183 -17.04 -32.04 -12.54
N MET A 184 -16.65 -32.12 -11.26
CA MET A 184 -15.90 -33.26 -10.71
C MET A 184 -16.75 -34.40 -10.13
N GLU A 185 -18.09 -34.26 -10.08
CA GLU A 185 -18.96 -35.39 -9.75
C GLU A 185 -19.12 -36.31 -10.97
N PRO A 186 -18.59 -37.56 -10.95
CA PRO A 186 -18.85 -38.50 -12.03
C PRO A 186 -20.35 -38.82 -12.07
N PRO A 187 -20.93 -39.08 -13.26
CA PRO A 187 -22.30 -39.59 -13.33
C PRO A 187 -22.34 -40.90 -12.54
N VAL A 188 -23.19 -40.96 -11.53
CA VAL A 188 -23.45 -42.18 -10.79
C VAL A 188 -23.94 -43.21 -11.81
N GLU A 189 -23.12 -44.21 -12.14
CA GLU A 189 -23.55 -45.38 -12.90
C GLU A 189 -24.66 -46.07 -12.10
N GLU A 190 -25.91 -45.88 -12.53
CA GLU A 190 -27.04 -46.70 -12.07
C GLU A 190 -26.83 -48.12 -12.61
N GLY A 191 -26.20 -48.97 -11.79
CA GLY A 191 -26.12 -50.41 -12.03
C GLY A 191 -27.49 -51.08 -11.84
N GLN A 192 -27.98 -51.73 -12.90
CA GLN A 192 -29.06 -52.73 -12.86
C GLN A 192 -28.48 -54.14 -12.68
#